data_AF-A0A923HWS0-F1
#
_entry.id   AF-A0A923HWS0-F1
#
_cell.length_a   1.000
_cell.length_b   1.000
_cell.length_c   1.000
_cell.angle_alpha   90.00
_cell.angle_beta   90.00
_cell.angle_gamma   90.00
#
_symmetry.space_group_name_H-M   'P 1'
#
loop_
_entity.id
_entity.type
_entity.pdbx_description
1 polymer ?
#
loop_
_entity_poly.entity_id
_entity_poly.type
_entity_poly.pdbx_seq_one_letter_code
_entity_poly.pdbx_strand_id
1 'polypeptide(L)'
;MEQQKKNRQKNYQYKMTINVNMAIGIIKEDLIHMALEDNTEKREVIFKAIIQAIANNIVPIRENRHYPRSKKHPAIKYPITKKRSY
;
A
#
# COMPACT_ATOMS: atom_id res chain seq x y z
N MET A 1 -7.22 4.44 13.59
CA MET A 1 -7.99 5.69 13.75
C MET A 1 -7.15 6.95 13.60
N GLU A 2 -5.89 6.96 14.02
CA GLU A 2 -5.02 8.16 13.99
C GLU A 2 -4.74 8.71 12.58
N GLN A 3 -4.47 7.84 11.59
CA GLN A 3 -4.16 8.29 10.23
C GLN A 3 -5.33 8.98 9.52
N GLN A 4 -6.57 8.57 9.83
CA GLN A 4 -7.77 9.26 9.32
C GLN A 4 -7.91 10.67 9.90
N LYS A 5 -7.46 10.92 11.13
CA LYS A 5 -7.45 12.26 11.73
C LYS A 5 -6.36 13.14 11.09
N LYS A 6 -5.15 12.61 10.89
CA LYS A 6 -4.06 13.30 10.16
C LYS A 6 -4.44 13.66 8.72
N ASN A 7 -5.13 12.77 8.02
CA ASN A 7 -5.59 13.04 6.65
C ASN A 7 -6.65 14.14 6.56
N ARG A 8 -7.51 14.29 7.58
CA ARG A 8 -8.50 15.40 7.64
C ARG A 8 -7.83 16.76 7.80
N GLN A 9 -6.70 16.85 8.53
CA GLN A 9 -5.95 18.10 8.68
C GLN A 9 -5.30 18.58 7.37
N LYS A 10 -5.05 17.67 6.42
CA LYS A 10 -4.37 17.96 5.15
C LYS A 10 -5.33 18.31 4.00
N ASN A 11 -6.65 18.39 4.25
CA ASN A 11 -7.67 18.81 3.27
C ASN A 11 -7.59 18.12 1.89
N TYR A 12 -7.37 16.80 1.86
CA TYR A 12 -7.37 16.07 0.60
C TYR A 12 -8.76 16.00 -0.05
N GLN A 13 -8.81 16.12 -1.38
CA GLN A 13 -10.04 15.99 -2.17
C GLN A 13 -10.74 14.63 -1.99
N TYR A 14 -9.96 13.56 -1.77
CA TYR A 14 -10.45 12.20 -1.65
C TYR A 14 -10.08 11.59 -0.30
N LYS A 15 -10.84 10.57 0.12
CA LYS A 15 -10.49 9.75 1.28
C LYS A 15 -9.20 8.99 0.99
N MET A 16 -8.21 9.15 1.85
CA MET A 16 -6.90 8.50 1.68
C MET A 16 -6.80 7.20 2.48
N THR A 17 -6.12 6.20 1.91
CA THR A 17 -5.82 4.90 2.53
C THR A 17 -4.37 4.51 2.34
N ILE A 18 -3.84 3.64 3.19
CA ILE A 18 -2.49 3.09 3.03
C ILE A 18 -2.44 2.21 1.77
N ASN A 19 -1.36 2.33 1.02
CA ASN A 19 -1.06 1.42 -0.09
C ASN A 19 -0.51 0.11 0.46
N VAL A 20 -1.38 -0.88 0.62
CA VAL A 20 -1.05 -2.18 1.23
C VAL A 20 0.08 -2.89 0.48
N ASN A 21 0.12 -2.84 -0.85
CA ASN A 21 1.15 -3.52 -1.63
C ASN A 21 2.55 -2.92 -1.38
N MET A 22 2.65 -1.59 -1.32
CA MET A 22 3.89 -0.91 -0.97
C MET A 22 4.27 -1.18 0.49
N ALA A 23 3.29 -1.16 1.40
CA ALA A 23 3.51 -1.44 2.81
C ALA A 23 4.08 -2.85 3.02
N ILE A 24 3.55 -3.87 2.33
CA ILE A 24 4.09 -5.25 2.39
C ILE A 24 5.54 -5.29 1.93
N GLY A 25 5.89 -4.59 0.85
CA GLY A 25 7.26 -4.52 0.35
C GLY A 25 8.23 -3.91 1.35
N ILE A 26 7.86 -2.77 1.93
CA ILE A 26 8.64 -2.07 2.97
C ILE A 26 8.81 -2.95 4.20
N ILE A 27 7.71 -3.52 4.71
CA ILE A 27 7.73 -4.37 5.89
C ILE A 27 8.62 -5.59 5.68
N LYS A 28 8.55 -6.25 4.52
CA LYS A 28 9.27 -7.50 4.29
C LYS A 28 10.79 -7.34 4.51
N GLU A 29 11.37 -6.28 3.97
CA GLU A 29 12.81 -6.03 4.06
C GLU A 29 13.19 -5.57 5.47
N ASP A 30 12.51 -4.55 5.97
CA ASP A 30 12.85 -3.92 7.24
C ASP A 30 12.57 -4.82 8.45
N LEU A 31 11.59 -5.73 8.35
CA LEU A 31 11.25 -6.67 9.42
C LEU A 31 12.32 -7.75 9.58
N ILE A 32 13.03 -8.14 8.51
CA ILE A 32 14.19 -9.03 8.61
C ILE A 32 15.31 -8.33 9.39
N HIS A 33 15.61 -7.07 9.04
CA HIS A 33 16.60 -6.27 9.78
C HIS A 33 16.22 -6.09 11.24
N MET A 34 14.95 -5.80 11.53
CA MET A 34 14.45 -5.70 12.90
C MET A 34 14.56 -7.02 13.68
N ALA A 35 14.33 -8.16 13.02
CA ALA A 35 14.41 -9.48 13.64
C ALA A 35 15.86 -9.91 13.96
N LEU A 36 16.84 -9.42 13.20
CA LEU A 36 18.26 -9.67 13.41
C LEU A 36 18.91 -8.68 14.40
N GLU A 37 18.20 -7.63 14.82
CA GLU A 37 18.75 -6.59 15.68
C GLU A 37 18.59 -6.95 17.18
N ASP A 38 19.72 -7.29 17.81
CA ASP A 38 19.77 -7.62 19.23
C ASP A 38 19.51 -6.42 20.14
N ASN A 39 19.97 -5.22 19.74
CA ASN A 39 19.79 -4.01 20.53
C ASN A 39 18.35 -3.50 20.48
N THR A 40 17.71 -3.43 21.65
CA THR A 40 16.30 -3.03 21.80
C THR A 40 16.03 -1.59 21.36
N GLU A 41 16.94 -0.65 21.61
CA GLU A 41 16.77 0.75 21.21
C GLU A 41 16.82 0.91 19.70
N LYS A 42 17.80 0.27 19.05
CA LYS A 42 17.93 0.27 17.58
C LYS A 42 16.72 -0.38 16.93
N ARG A 43 16.24 -1.49 17.49
CA ARG A 43 15.02 -2.17 17.04
C ARG A 43 13.80 -1.25 17.10
N GLU A 44 13.66 -0.45 18.15
CA GLU A 44 12.56 0.52 18.28
C GLU A 44 12.66 1.64 17.24
N VAL A 45 13.88 2.11 16.94
CA VAL A 45 14.10 3.11 15.87
C VAL A 45 13.71 2.55 14.50
N ILE A 46 14.13 1.32 14.18
CA ILE A 46 13.76 0.63 12.94
C ILE A 46 12.23 0.48 12.86
N PHE A 47 11.59 0.04 13.94
CA PHE A 47 10.13 -0.08 13.99
C PHE A 47 9.41 1.25 13.73
N LYS A 48 9.86 2.35 14.36
CA LYS A 48 9.29 3.69 14.12
C LYS A 48 9.49 4.14 12.66
N ALA A 49 10.65 3.85 12.07
CA ALA A 49 10.93 4.15 10.67
C ALA A 49 9.97 3.40 9.73
N ILE A 50 9.74 2.10 9.97
CA ILE A 50 8.79 1.27 9.21
C ILE A 50 7.38 1.88 9.27
N ILE A 51 6.89 2.19 10.47
CA ILE A 51 5.56 2.78 10.65
C ILE A 51 5.45 4.12 9.90
N GLN A 52 6.48 4.96 9.96
CA GLN A 52 6.48 6.23 9.25
C GLN A 52 6.50 6.05 7.73
N ALA A 53 7.29 5.11 7.21
CA ALA A 53 7.35 4.79 5.78
C ALA A 53 6.00 4.29 5.24
N ILE A 54 5.31 3.43 5.99
CA ILE A 54 3.96 2.96 5.65
C ILE A 54 2.96 4.12 5.70
N ALA A 55 3.03 4.96 6.75
CA ALA A 55 2.11 6.08 6.94
C ALA A 55 2.24 7.15 5.84
N ASN A 56 3.43 7.31 5.26
CA ASN A 56 3.68 8.22 4.15
C ASN A 56 3.13 7.68 2.81
N ASN A 57 3.08 6.36 2.64
CA ASN A 57 2.62 5.71 1.42
C ASN A 57 1.08 5.58 1.38
N ILE A 58 0.40 6.70 1.21
CA ILE A 58 -1.06 6.77 1.08
C ILE A 58 -1.53 6.98 -0.36
N VAL A 59 -2.68 6.39 -0.68
CA VAL A 59 -3.33 6.46 -1.99
C VAL A 59 -4.80 6.88 -1.82
N PRO A 60 -5.37 7.65 -2.76
CA PRO A 60 -6.77 8.06 -2.70
C PRO A 60 -7.70 6.89 -3.04
N ILE A 61 -8.74 6.71 -2.24
CA ILE A 61 -9.94 5.98 -2.64
C ILE A 61 -10.75 6.91 -3.53
N ARG A 62 -10.82 6.56 -4.82
CA ARG A 62 -11.72 7.23 -5.78
C ARG A 62 -13.02 6.43 -5.85
N GLU A 63 -14.02 6.93 -5.16
CA GLU A 63 -15.41 6.49 -5.30
C GLU A 63 -15.94 6.94 -6.67
N ASN A 64 -16.84 6.16 -7.29
CA ASN A 64 -17.48 6.49 -8.59
C ASN A 64 -16.51 6.70 -9.76
N ARG A 65 -15.60 5.75 -9.99
CA ARG A 65 -14.75 5.78 -11.19
C ARG A 65 -15.62 5.60 -12.44
N HIS A 66 -15.45 6.50 -13.41
CA HIS A 66 -16.09 6.36 -14.73
C HIS A 66 -15.73 5.01 -15.39
N TYR A 67 -14.49 4.55 -15.20
CA TYR A 67 -14.06 3.20 -15.55
C TYR A 67 -13.72 2.40 -14.27
N PRO A 68 -14.49 1.37 -13.90
CA PRO A 68 -14.20 0.56 -12.73
C PRO A 68 -12.90 -0.23 -12.93
N ARG A 69 -12.15 -0.48 -11.85
CA ARG A 69 -11.00 -1.40 -11.92
C ARG A 69 -11.52 -2.81 -12.18
N SER A 70 -11.09 -3.46 -13.25
CA SER A 70 -11.36 -4.89 -13.44
C SER A 70 -10.73 -5.67 -12.29
N LYS A 71 -11.48 -6.55 -11.62
CA LYS A 71 -10.91 -7.42 -10.57
C LYS A 71 -9.80 -8.27 -11.18
N LYS A 72 -8.60 -8.25 -10.57
CA LYS A 72 -7.46 -9.08 -11.01
C LYS A 72 -7.67 -10.53 -10.58
N HIS A 73 -8.19 -11.32 -11.52
CA HIS A 73 -7.89 -12.73 -11.84
C HIS A 73 -9.14 -13.41 -12.38
N PRO A 74 -9.43 -13.29 -13.69
CA PRO A 74 -10.20 -14.32 -14.34
C PRO A 74 -9.19 -15.42 -14.70
N ALA A 75 -9.32 -16.64 -14.19
CA ALA A 75 -8.48 -17.78 -14.60
C ALA A 75 -8.77 -18.20 -16.07
N ILE A 76 -8.97 -17.25 -16.97
CA ILE A 76 -9.38 -17.47 -18.35
C ILE A 76 -8.11 -17.66 -19.16
N LYS A 77 -7.99 -18.81 -19.82
CA LYS A 77 -6.88 -19.21 -20.71
C LYS A 77 -6.65 -18.24 -21.89
N TYR A 78 -7.57 -17.31 -22.13
CA TYR A 78 -7.41 -16.16 -23.04
C TYR A 78 -7.84 -14.83 -22.41
N PRO A 79 -6.91 -14.12 -21.77
CA PRO A 79 -7.06 -12.73 -21.39
C PRO A 79 -6.15 -11.86 -22.27
N ILE A 80 -6.36 -11.94 -23.59
CA ILE A 80 -5.90 -11.09 -24.70
C ILE A 80 -7.07 -11.16 -25.72
N THR A 81 -8.22 -10.65 -25.33
CA THR A 81 -9.41 -10.50 -26.20
C THR A 81 -9.37 -9.10 -26.81
N LYS A 82 -9.05 -8.84 -28.07
CA LYS A 82 -8.84 -9.68 -29.25
C LYS A 82 -7.97 -8.92 -30.27
N LYS A 83 -6.85 -9.49 -30.74
CA LYS A 83 -6.59 -9.70 -32.17
C LYS A 83 -5.32 -10.54 -32.39
N ARG A 84 -5.52 -11.75 -32.92
CA ARG A 84 -5.05 -12.15 -34.25
C ARG A 84 -5.89 -13.35 -34.68
N SER A 85 -6.87 -13.10 -35.53
CA SER A 85 -7.38 -14.15 -36.41
C SER A 85 -7.23 -13.64 -37.83
N TYR A 86 -6.20 -14.20 -38.47
CA TYR A 86 -5.83 -14.26 -39.89
C TYR A 86 -5.57 -12.93 -40.62
#